data_AF-A0A397E842-F1
#
_entry.id   AF-A0A397E842-F1
#
_cell.length_a   1.000
_cell.length_b   1.000
_cell.length_c   1.000
_cell.angle_alpha   90.00
_cell.angle_beta   90.00
_cell.angle_gamma   90.00
#
_symmetry.space_group_name_H-M   'P 1'
#
loop_
_entity.id
_entity.type
_entity.pdbx_description
1 polymer ?
#
loop_
_entity_poly.entity_id
_entity_poly.type
_entity_poly.pdbx_seq_one_letter_code
_entity_poly.pdbx_strand_id
1 'polypeptide(L)'
;MELGFLAEENDCGQSLLRLVSRGSAIIAELLRLSNNIPGIFLGSAFVEDPEQRKYLDILFDFAYLKNPEEFENRVNSDTDLLDVDDEFMGNHEDILDRFYQLFDSIYKYIQDFLAFCDQLEKGFFIQHNLANILLNTDGAQLLCEALYLYGVMLLLLDQRIPGPARERMVIAFFRNKGESALENIDEVCKLCRVTGFLPGSPKPAQYPERYFKRFAPPKEVVSMVIGKLQTDDVYLQEPAFPHRDHRSTRLAAQASVLYVVLYFAPDILIHEKSTMREIVDRHFNDNFIITTYMGNVADLS
;
A
#
# COMPACT_ATOMS: atom_id res chain seq x y z
N MET A 1 5.88 -27.79 -27.20
CA MET A 1 5.36 -27.69 -25.82
C MET A 1 5.40 -26.22 -25.52
N GLU A 2 4.25 -25.55 -25.40
CA GLU A 2 4.27 -24.15 -24.93
C GLU A 2 4.93 -24.16 -23.56
N LEU A 3 5.97 -23.33 -23.38
CA LEU A 3 6.53 -23.12 -22.06
C LEU A 3 5.41 -22.57 -21.17
N GLY A 4 5.19 -23.19 -20.00
CA GLY A 4 4.23 -22.68 -19.03
C GLY A 4 4.56 -21.24 -18.65
N PHE A 5 3.56 -20.44 -18.32
CA PHE A 5 3.78 -19.04 -17.95
C PHE A 5 4.74 -18.90 -16.75
N LEU A 6 4.70 -19.88 -15.84
CA LEU A 6 5.56 -19.94 -14.65
C LEU A 6 6.84 -20.77 -14.84
N ALA A 7 7.20 -21.14 -16.07
CA ALA A 7 8.47 -21.81 -16.34
C ALA A 7 9.64 -20.91 -15.94
N GLU A 8 10.77 -21.52 -15.53
CA GLU A 8 11.95 -20.76 -15.08
C GLU A 8 12.54 -19.89 -16.18
N GLU A 9 12.37 -20.30 -17.44
CA GLU A 9 12.85 -19.56 -18.62
C GLU A 9 11.88 -18.45 -19.07
N ASN A 10 10.70 -18.34 -18.45
CA ASN A 10 9.74 -17.28 -18.76
C ASN A 10 10.01 -16.06 -17.87
N ASP A 11 10.89 -15.17 -18.33
CA ASP A 11 11.25 -13.95 -17.60
C ASP A 11 10.04 -13.08 -17.23
N CYS A 12 8.99 -13.05 -18.06
CA CYS A 12 7.77 -12.28 -17.80
C CYS A 12 7.01 -12.85 -16.60
N GLY A 13 6.71 -14.14 -16.64
CA GLY A 13 6.02 -14.82 -15.55
C GLY A 13 6.84 -14.84 -14.26
N GLN A 14 8.16 -15.06 -14.34
CA GLN A 14 9.04 -15.00 -13.18
C GLN A 14 9.11 -13.59 -12.56
N SER A 15 9.15 -12.54 -13.39
CA SER A 15 9.14 -11.16 -12.91
C SER A 15 7.84 -10.84 -12.16
N LEU A 16 6.70 -11.25 -12.72
CA LEU A 16 5.39 -11.03 -12.11
C LEU A 16 5.19 -11.87 -10.83
N LEU A 17 5.64 -13.13 -10.82
CA LEU A 17 5.62 -13.99 -9.64
C LEU A 17 6.47 -13.42 -8.50
N ARG A 18 7.66 -12.88 -8.81
CA ARG A 18 8.53 -12.20 -7.83
C ARG A 18 7.88 -10.93 -7.27
N LEU A 19 7.18 -10.16 -8.11
CA LEU A 19 6.40 -9.00 -7.65
C LEU A 19 5.37 -9.45 -6.61
N VAL A 20 4.48 -10.39 -6.94
CA VAL A 20 3.43 -10.88 -6.02
C VAL A 20 4.02 -11.42 -4.71
N SER A 21 5.11 -12.17 -4.80
CA SER A 21 5.82 -12.72 -3.63
C SER A 21 6.38 -11.60 -2.72
N ARG A 22 7.00 -10.58 -3.30
CA ARG A 22 7.51 -9.41 -2.56
C ARG A 22 6.38 -8.60 -1.94
N GLY A 23 5.28 -8.38 -2.66
CA GLY A 23 4.12 -7.66 -2.14
C GLY A 23 3.57 -8.32 -0.87
N SER A 24 3.46 -9.66 -0.88
CA SER A 24 3.03 -10.43 0.29
C SER A 24 3.99 -10.28 1.48
N ALA A 25 5.31 -10.33 1.23
CA ALA A 25 6.32 -10.15 2.28
C ALA A 25 6.29 -8.74 2.89
N ILE A 26 6.10 -7.70 2.06
CA ILE A 26 6.00 -6.31 2.54
C ILE A 26 4.76 -6.13 3.42
N ILE A 27 3.61 -6.69 3.03
CA ILE A 27 2.39 -6.60 3.84
C ILE A 27 2.56 -7.33 5.18
N ALA A 28 3.23 -8.48 5.19
CA ALA A 28 3.52 -9.19 6.44
C ALA A 28 4.37 -8.34 7.40
N GLU A 29 5.42 -7.68 6.89
CA GLU A 29 6.24 -6.76 7.69
C GLU A 29 5.46 -5.51 8.13
N LEU A 30 4.61 -4.96 7.26
CA LEU A 30 3.72 -3.84 7.57
C LEU A 30 2.84 -4.17 8.77
N LEU A 31 2.14 -5.31 8.71
CA LEU A 31 1.26 -5.76 9.79
C LEU A 31 2.05 -5.98 11.08
N ARG A 32 3.23 -6.61 11.00
CA ARG A 32 4.11 -6.85 12.16
C ARG A 32 4.56 -5.54 12.80
N LEU A 33 5.07 -4.59 12.03
CA LEU A 33 5.54 -3.30 12.53
C LEU A 33 4.39 -2.44 13.06
N SER A 34 3.22 -2.46 12.41
CA SER A 34 2.07 -1.68 12.86
C SER A 34 1.55 -2.07 14.24
N ASN A 35 1.73 -3.32 14.65
CA ASN A 35 1.39 -3.80 15.99
C ASN A 35 2.44 -3.43 17.05
N ASN A 36 3.58 -2.87 16.65
CA ASN A 36 4.74 -2.57 17.51
C ASN A 36 5.22 -1.11 17.31
N ILE A 37 4.30 -0.18 17.06
CA ILE A 37 4.62 1.24 16.97
C ILE A 37 4.91 1.78 18.38
N PRO A 38 6.09 2.37 18.64
CA PRO A 38 6.35 3.00 19.93
C PRO A 38 5.37 4.15 20.20
N GLY A 39 4.81 4.20 21.41
CA GLY A 39 3.75 5.13 21.79
C GLY A 39 4.10 6.61 21.58
N ILE A 40 5.38 6.97 21.72
CA ILE A 40 5.89 8.33 21.45
C ILE A 40 5.57 8.84 20.05
N PHE A 41 5.54 7.96 19.03
CA PHE A 41 5.20 8.37 17.66
C PHE A 41 3.69 8.58 17.49
N LEU A 42 2.85 7.93 18.31
CA LEU A 42 1.39 8.09 18.31
C LEU A 42 0.95 9.36 19.06
N GLY A 43 1.79 9.87 19.96
CA GLY A 43 1.60 11.13 20.68
C GLY A 43 1.45 10.94 22.19
N SER A 44 1.35 12.06 22.92
CA SER A 44 1.44 12.10 24.39
C SER A 44 0.51 11.12 25.14
N ALA A 45 -0.70 10.91 24.64
CA ALA A 45 -1.69 10.01 25.26
C ALA A 45 -1.30 8.53 25.21
N PHE A 46 -0.36 8.14 24.34
CA PHE A 46 0.08 6.77 24.12
C PHE A 46 1.44 6.48 24.75
N VAL A 47 2.05 7.47 25.42
CA VAL A 47 3.34 7.29 26.09
C VAL A 47 3.11 6.61 27.45
N GLU A 48 3.52 5.35 27.55
CA GLU A 48 3.38 4.53 28.75
C GLU A 48 4.33 4.97 29.87
N ASP A 49 5.60 5.20 29.51
CA ASP A 49 6.62 5.67 30.44
C ASP A 49 6.67 7.21 30.48
N PRO A 50 6.32 7.86 31.60
CA PRO A 50 6.35 9.32 31.72
C PRO A 50 7.69 9.95 31.37
N GLU A 51 8.81 9.26 31.58
CA GLU A 51 10.14 9.78 31.26
C GLU A 51 10.34 9.96 29.76
N GLN A 52 9.67 9.17 28.92
CA GLN A 52 9.77 9.25 27.46
C GLN A 52 8.98 10.42 26.87
N ARG A 53 8.16 11.13 27.67
CA ARG A 53 7.40 12.28 27.18
C ARG A 53 8.29 13.43 26.70
N LYS A 54 9.51 13.53 27.25
CA LYS A 54 10.53 14.50 26.82
C LYS A 54 10.89 14.36 25.33
N TYR A 55 10.81 13.15 24.77
CA TYR A 55 11.10 12.92 23.35
C TYR A 55 10.11 13.62 22.41
N LEU A 56 8.91 13.98 22.88
CA LEU A 56 7.93 14.68 22.06
C LEU A 56 8.40 16.07 21.63
N ASP A 57 9.32 16.68 22.37
CA ASP A 57 9.83 18.02 22.08
C ASP A 57 10.83 18.05 20.89
N ILE A 58 11.37 16.89 20.53
CA ILE A 58 12.32 16.68 19.41
C ILE A 58 11.71 15.90 18.22
N LEU A 59 10.46 15.42 18.35
CA LEU A 59 9.75 14.71 17.30
C LEU A 59 8.98 15.68 16.39
N PHE A 60 9.55 15.94 15.22
CA PHE A 60 8.97 16.87 14.23
C PHE A 60 8.18 16.13 13.15
N ASP A 61 7.22 16.81 12.54
CA ASP A 61 6.49 16.33 11.36
C ASP A 61 7.08 16.93 10.07
N PHE A 62 6.39 16.79 8.93
CA PHE A 62 6.88 17.31 7.65
C PHE A 62 6.98 18.84 7.56
N ALA A 63 6.55 19.60 8.57
CA ALA A 63 6.89 21.02 8.67
C ALA A 63 8.41 21.24 8.79
N TYR A 64 9.14 20.27 9.37
CA TYR A 64 10.61 20.30 9.44
C TYR A 64 11.27 20.55 8.09
N LEU A 65 10.81 19.86 7.04
CA LEU A 65 11.39 19.94 5.69
C LEU A 65 11.26 21.34 5.06
N LYS A 66 10.39 22.20 5.58
CA LYS A 66 10.24 23.58 5.07
C LYS A 66 11.27 24.54 5.64
N ASN A 67 11.71 24.31 6.88
CA ASN A 67 12.66 25.19 7.54
C ASN A 67 13.56 24.42 8.53
N PRO A 68 14.41 23.48 8.07
CA PRO A 68 15.19 22.62 8.97
C PRO A 68 16.04 23.40 9.96
N GLU A 69 16.64 24.52 9.53
CA GLU A 69 17.49 25.37 10.36
C GLU A 69 16.77 25.89 11.62
N GLU A 70 15.47 26.20 11.54
CA GLU A 70 14.71 26.69 12.70
C GLU A 70 14.56 25.60 13.77
N PHE A 71 14.27 24.37 13.35
CA PHE A 71 14.11 23.23 14.25
C PHE A 71 15.47 22.81 14.83
N GLU A 72 16.50 22.72 14.00
CA GLU A 72 17.84 22.35 14.46
C GLU A 72 18.45 23.42 15.37
N ASN A 73 18.26 24.72 15.09
CA ASN A 73 18.69 25.78 16.00
C ASN A 73 17.96 25.71 17.35
N ARG A 74 16.68 25.33 17.36
CA ARG A 74 15.92 25.14 18.60
C ARG A 74 16.51 24.01 19.45
N VAL A 75 16.85 22.88 18.85
CA VAL A 75 17.48 21.75 19.57
C VAL A 75 18.90 22.13 20.00
N ASN A 76 19.73 22.65 19.09
CA ASN A 76 21.14 22.93 19.35
C ASN A 76 21.41 24.07 20.33
N SER A 77 20.45 24.97 20.56
CA SER A 77 20.59 26.09 21.50
C SER A 77 20.20 25.74 22.94
N ASP A 78 19.62 24.57 23.16
CA ASP A 78 19.17 24.09 24.47
C ASP A 78 19.91 22.80 24.83
N THR A 79 20.72 22.85 25.90
CA THR A 79 21.52 21.70 26.34
C THR A 79 20.64 20.53 26.79
N ASP A 80 19.48 20.80 27.39
CA ASP A 80 18.58 19.73 27.83
C ASP A 80 17.95 19.03 26.62
N LEU A 81 17.60 19.78 25.55
CA LEU A 81 17.07 19.18 24.32
C LEU A 81 18.11 18.39 23.54
N LEU A 82 19.38 18.81 23.55
CA LEU A 82 20.48 18.05 22.95
C LEU A 82 20.65 16.70 23.62
N ASP A 83 20.70 16.66 24.96
CA ASP A 83 20.82 15.41 25.72
C ASP A 83 19.62 14.48 25.44
N VAL A 84 18.42 15.05 25.30
CA VAL A 84 17.20 14.31 24.94
C VAL A 84 17.24 13.76 23.52
N ASP A 85 17.75 14.51 22.55
CA ASP A 85 17.85 14.09 21.15
C ASP A 85 18.87 12.95 21.00
N ASP A 86 20.05 13.08 21.63
CA ASP A 86 21.08 12.03 21.63
C ASP A 86 20.57 10.72 22.28
N GLU A 87 19.90 10.83 23.42
CA GLU A 87 19.27 9.69 24.10
C GLU A 87 18.17 9.05 23.24
N PHE A 88 17.32 9.87 22.61
CA PHE A 88 16.27 9.37 21.72
C PHE A 88 16.86 8.59 20.54
N MET A 89 17.87 9.15 19.86
CA MET A 89 18.50 8.52 18.70
C MET A 89 19.16 7.19 19.08
N GLY A 90 19.89 7.15 20.20
CA GLY A 90 20.51 5.92 20.69
C GLY A 90 19.50 4.81 21.03
N ASN A 91 18.31 5.15 21.51
CA ASN A 91 17.28 4.19 21.91
C ASN A 91 16.35 3.74 20.78
N HIS A 92 16.22 4.52 19.70
CA HIS A 92 15.21 4.29 18.66
C HIS A 92 15.76 4.05 17.25
N GLU A 93 17.08 4.08 17.05
CA GLU A 93 17.70 3.87 15.73
C GLU A 93 17.21 2.59 15.04
N ASP A 94 17.29 1.43 15.72
CA ASP A 94 16.91 0.14 15.13
C ASP A 94 15.44 0.08 14.67
N ILE A 95 14.53 0.68 15.46
CA ILE A 95 13.10 0.66 15.11
C ILE A 95 12.78 1.66 14.00
N LEU A 96 13.44 2.82 13.99
CA LEU A 96 13.35 3.80 12.92
C LEU A 96 13.86 3.21 11.59
N ASP A 97 14.99 2.50 11.62
CA ASP A 97 15.56 1.83 10.47
C ASP A 97 14.57 0.83 9.85
N ARG A 98 13.87 0.06 10.69
CA ARG A 98 12.87 -0.91 10.23
C ARG A 98 11.62 -0.25 9.65
N PHE A 99 11.11 0.81 10.26
CA PHE A 99 9.96 1.56 9.72
C PHE A 99 10.31 2.25 8.40
N TYR A 100 11.48 2.87 8.30
CA TYR A 100 11.91 3.50 7.07
C TYR A 100 12.09 2.47 5.95
N GLN A 101 12.74 1.34 6.23
CA GLN A 101 12.88 0.23 5.28
C GLN A 101 11.51 -0.31 4.81
N LEU A 102 10.51 -0.36 5.68
CA LEU A 102 9.14 -0.70 5.28
C LEU A 102 8.58 0.32 4.28
N PHE A 103 8.67 1.62 4.59
CA PHE A 103 8.13 2.67 3.71
C PHE A 103 8.84 2.69 2.34
N ASP A 104 10.17 2.58 2.35
CA ASP A 104 10.99 2.48 1.14
C ASP A 104 10.66 1.19 0.35
N SER A 105 10.43 0.06 1.02
CA SER A 105 10.04 -1.19 0.35
C SER A 105 8.68 -1.10 -0.34
N ILE A 106 7.70 -0.41 0.27
CA ILE A 106 6.41 -0.14 -0.38
C ILE A 106 6.63 0.70 -1.64
N TYR A 107 7.43 1.76 -1.57
CA TYR A 107 7.73 2.59 -2.74
C TYR A 107 8.50 1.81 -3.82
N LYS A 108 9.48 0.99 -3.45
CA LYS A 108 10.20 0.12 -4.39
C LYS A 108 9.28 -0.86 -5.09
N TYR A 109 8.30 -1.45 -4.39
CA TYR A 109 7.28 -2.27 -5.02
C TYR A 109 6.50 -1.49 -6.10
N ILE A 110 6.12 -0.26 -5.79
CA ILE A 110 5.43 0.62 -6.73
C ILE A 110 6.30 0.85 -7.97
N GLN A 111 7.57 1.23 -7.77
CA GLN A 111 8.51 1.44 -8.88
C GLN A 111 8.67 0.18 -9.73
N ASP A 112 8.84 -0.98 -9.11
CA ASP A 112 9.02 -2.25 -9.81
C ASP A 112 7.76 -2.67 -10.59
N PHE A 113 6.57 -2.45 -10.03
CA PHE A 113 5.31 -2.68 -10.74
C PHE A 113 5.18 -1.76 -11.96
N LEU A 114 5.45 -0.47 -11.80
CA LEU A 114 5.39 0.50 -12.90
C LEU A 114 6.44 0.17 -13.98
N ALA A 115 7.65 -0.22 -13.58
CA ALA A 115 8.70 -0.65 -14.48
C ALA A 115 8.30 -1.92 -15.25
N PHE A 116 7.66 -2.88 -14.59
CA PHE A 116 7.13 -4.08 -15.25
C PHE A 116 6.06 -3.72 -16.30
N CYS A 117 5.13 -2.81 -15.98
CA CYS A 117 4.15 -2.33 -16.96
C CYS A 117 4.80 -1.62 -18.15
N ASP A 118 5.79 -0.76 -17.91
CA ASP A 118 6.55 -0.07 -18.96
C ASP A 118 7.34 -1.04 -19.85
N GLN A 119 7.94 -2.07 -19.26
CA GLN A 119 8.61 -3.15 -19.99
C GLN A 119 7.64 -3.94 -20.88
N LEU A 120 6.43 -4.21 -20.40
CA LEU A 120 5.38 -4.86 -21.21
C LEU A 120 4.94 -3.98 -22.39
N GLU A 121 4.70 -2.69 -22.15
CA GLU A 121 4.31 -1.74 -23.19
C GLU A 121 5.39 -1.61 -24.27
N LYS A 122 6.66 -1.59 -23.86
CA LYS A 122 7.82 -1.51 -24.77
C LYS A 122 8.19 -2.83 -25.44
N GLY A 123 7.48 -3.91 -25.15
CA GLY A 123 7.72 -5.24 -25.75
C GLY A 123 9.04 -5.88 -25.31
N PHE A 124 9.54 -5.56 -24.11
CA PHE A 124 10.73 -6.19 -23.53
C PHE A 124 10.56 -7.70 -23.43
N PHE A 125 9.37 -8.13 -22.99
CA PHE A 125 8.97 -9.53 -22.98
C PHE A 125 8.43 -9.90 -24.37
N ILE A 126 9.31 -10.24 -25.32
CA ILE A 126 9.01 -10.42 -26.76
C ILE A 126 7.68 -11.17 -27.04
N GLN A 127 7.35 -12.20 -26.25
CA GLN A 127 6.16 -13.04 -26.44
C GLN A 127 4.93 -12.62 -25.62
N HIS A 128 5.08 -11.62 -24.74
CA HIS A 128 4.06 -11.23 -23.78
C HIS A 128 3.71 -9.74 -23.88
N ASN A 129 2.42 -9.48 -23.92
CA ASN A 129 1.84 -8.16 -23.73
C ASN A 129 0.69 -8.29 -22.73
N LEU A 130 0.14 -7.15 -22.31
CA LEU A 130 -0.94 -7.09 -21.33
C LEU A 130 -2.14 -8.00 -21.69
N ALA A 131 -2.58 -7.98 -22.95
CA ALA A 131 -3.71 -8.79 -23.40
C ALA A 131 -3.41 -10.29 -23.32
N ASN A 132 -2.25 -10.72 -23.81
CA ASN A 132 -1.86 -12.14 -23.79
C ASN A 132 -1.65 -12.67 -22.37
N ILE A 133 -1.15 -11.84 -21.45
CA ILE A 133 -1.03 -12.20 -20.03
C ILE A 133 -2.42 -12.44 -19.42
N LEU A 134 -3.39 -11.56 -19.70
CA LEU A 134 -4.75 -11.69 -19.18
C LEU A 134 -5.57 -12.83 -19.85
N LEU A 135 -5.12 -13.34 -21.00
CA LEU A 135 -5.69 -14.56 -21.60
C LEU A 135 -5.13 -15.84 -20.95
N ASN A 136 -3.92 -15.78 -20.39
CA ASN A 136 -3.32 -16.88 -19.65
C ASN A 136 -3.89 -16.95 -18.22
N THR A 137 -4.21 -18.15 -17.73
CA THR A 137 -4.77 -18.33 -16.38
C THR A 137 -3.85 -17.82 -15.28
N ASP A 138 -2.60 -18.28 -15.25
CA ASP A 138 -1.62 -17.90 -14.22
C ASP A 138 -1.26 -16.42 -14.34
N GLY A 139 -1.10 -15.93 -15.57
CA GLY A 139 -0.83 -14.53 -15.87
C GLY A 139 -1.94 -13.59 -15.41
N ALA A 140 -3.21 -13.97 -15.65
CA ALA A 140 -4.36 -13.21 -15.18
C ALA A 140 -4.42 -13.15 -13.65
N GLN A 141 -4.24 -14.30 -12.97
CA GLN A 141 -4.23 -14.37 -11.52
C GLN A 141 -3.13 -13.49 -10.93
N LEU A 142 -1.88 -13.67 -11.39
CA LEU A 142 -0.75 -12.92 -10.86
C LEU A 142 -0.84 -11.42 -11.14
N LEU A 143 -1.35 -11.00 -12.31
CA LEU A 143 -1.46 -9.57 -12.61
C LEU A 143 -2.56 -8.91 -11.77
N CYS A 144 -3.70 -9.60 -11.59
CA CYS A 144 -4.75 -9.15 -10.69
C CYS A 144 -4.23 -9.02 -9.25
N GLU A 145 -3.50 -10.03 -8.78
CA GLU A 145 -2.91 -10.05 -7.44
C GLU A 145 -1.84 -8.98 -7.26
N ALA A 146 -0.97 -8.75 -8.24
CA ALA A 146 0.06 -7.72 -8.16
C ALA A 146 -0.55 -6.31 -7.99
N LEU A 147 -1.59 -5.99 -8.76
CA LEU A 147 -2.30 -4.72 -8.64
C LEU A 147 -3.12 -4.64 -7.33
N TYR A 148 -3.69 -5.74 -6.89
CA TYR A 148 -4.41 -5.81 -5.61
C TYR A 148 -3.47 -5.60 -4.41
N LEU A 149 -2.33 -6.30 -4.36
CA LEU A 149 -1.36 -6.16 -3.28
C LEU A 149 -0.80 -4.74 -3.22
N TYR A 150 -0.61 -4.07 -4.37
CA TYR A 150 -0.31 -2.65 -4.43
C TYR A 150 -1.35 -1.84 -3.63
N GLY A 151 -2.63 -1.95 -3.98
CA GLY A 151 -3.69 -1.23 -3.30
C GLY A 151 -3.81 -1.60 -1.81
N VAL A 152 -3.61 -2.87 -1.47
CA VAL A 152 -3.62 -3.33 -0.07
C VAL A 152 -2.48 -2.69 0.73
N MET A 153 -1.27 -2.59 0.19
CA MET A 153 -0.16 -1.91 0.87
C MET A 153 -0.49 -0.45 1.17
N LEU A 154 -1.10 0.27 0.22
CA LEU A 154 -1.55 1.65 0.45
C LEU A 154 -2.63 1.71 1.54
N LEU A 155 -3.70 0.90 1.43
CA LEU A 155 -4.78 0.89 2.41
C LEU A 155 -4.27 0.58 3.82
N LEU A 156 -3.49 -0.48 3.96
CA LEU A 156 -3.00 -0.91 5.26
C LEU A 156 -2.00 0.09 5.85
N LEU A 157 -1.15 0.71 5.04
CA LEU A 157 -0.21 1.71 5.53
C LEU A 157 -0.96 2.85 6.25
N ASP A 158 -2.00 3.39 5.63
CA ASP A 158 -2.76 4.51 6.21
C ASP A 158 -3.74 4.08 7.30
N GLN A 159 -4.26 2.84 7.24
CA GLN A 159 -5.14 2.26 8.25
C GLN A 159 -4.43 1.82 9.52
N ARG A 160 -3.19 1.36 9.40
CA ARG A 160 -2.45 0.72 10.50
C ARG A 160 -1.38 1.62 11.10
N ILE A 161 -0.87 2.59 10.35
CA ILE A 161 0.14 3.53 10.81
C ILE A 161 -0.38 4.96 10.59
N PRO A 162 -0.86 5.65 11.64
CA PRO A 162 -1.44 6.98 11.51
C PRO A 162 -0.48 7.96 10.83
N GLY A 163 -1.02 8.81 9.94
CA GLY A 163 -0.23 9.81 9.20
C GLY A 163 0.77 10.60 10.06
N PRO A 164 0.37 11.19 11.21
CA PRO A 164 1.30 11.93 12.07
C PRO A 164 2.47 11.07 12.59
N ALA A 165 2.23 9.79 12.87
CA ALA A 165 3.28 8.87 13.30
C ALA A 165 4.25 8.57 12.15
N ARG A 166 3.74 8.35 10.94
CA ARG A 166 4.55 8.15 9.72
C ARG A 166 5.46 9.34 9.45
N GLU A 167 4.93 10.56 9.51
CA GLU A 167 5.74 11.78 9.30
C GLU A 167 6.84 11.91 10.36
N ARG A 168 6.51 11.72 11.65
CA ARG A 168 7.51 11.77 12.73
C ARG A 168 8.62 10.73 12.57
N MET A 169 8.28 9.49 12.21
CA MET A 169 9.26 8.43 11.99
C MET A 169 10.19 8.77 10.82
N VAL A 170 9.64 9.26 9.71
CA VAL A 170 10.45 9.64 8.54
C VAL A 170 11.40 10.79 8.88
N ILE A 171 10.94 11.79 9.64
CA ILE A 171 11.79 12.93 10.01
C ILE A 171 12.83 12.56 11.05
N ALA A 172 12.48 11.75 12.06
CA ALA A 172 13.44 11.22 13.02
C ALA A 172 14.55 10.42 12.32
N PHE A 173 14.18 9.54 11.39
CA PHE A 173 15.14 8.80 10.56
C PHE A 173 15.99 9.74 9.70
N PHE A 174 15.38 10.74 9.05
CA PHE A 174 16.08 11.71 8.21
C PHE A 174 17.12 12.52 8.99
N ARG A 175 16.76 13.00 10.19
CA ARG A 175 17.69 13.72 11.09
C ARG A 175 18.86 12.84 11.52
N ASN A 176 18.62 11.55 11.78
CA ASN A 176 19.65 10.60 12.18
C ASN A 176 20.65 10.29 11.06
N LYS A 177 20.18 9.90 9.87
CA LYS A 177 21.05 9.42 8.79
C LYS A 177 21.56 10.52 7.85
N GLY A 178 20.89 11.68 7.85
CA GLY A 178 21.17 12.78 6.94
C GLY A 178 20.64 12.55 5.52
N GLU A 179 20.48 13.65 4.77
CA GLU A 179 19.86 13.66 3.43
C GLU A 179 20.59 12.76 2.43
N SER A 180 21.92 12.74 2.46
CA SER A 180 22.75 11.98 1.52
C SER A 180 22.58 10.47 1.60
N ALA A 181 22.02 9.94 2.68
CA ALA A 181 21.80 8.51 2.87
C ALA A 181 20.48 8.01 2.24
N LEU A 182 19.66 8.90 1.66
CA LEU A 182 18.27 8.62 1.36
C LEU A 182 17.90 8.83 -0.10
N GLU A 183 18.11 7.80 -0.93
CA GLU A 183 17.85 7.83 -2.37
C GLU A 183 16.40 8.18 -2.74
N ASN A 184 15.41 7.70 -1.97
CA ASN A 184 13.98 7.80 -2.29
C ASN A 184 13.18 8.71 -1.34
N ILE A 185 13.84 9.62 -0.61
CA ILE A 185 13.20 10.38 0.48
C ILE A 185 11.95 11.15 0.05
N ASP A 186 11.97 11.80 -1.12
CA ASP A 186 10.82 12.61 -1.59
C ASP A 186 9.58 11.76 -1.81
N GLU A 187 9.76 10.57 -2.37
CA GLU A 187 8.66 9.65 -2.67
C GLU A 187 8.19 8.92 -1.41
N VAL A 188 9.10 8.59 -0.49
CA VAL A 188 8.74 8.12 0.86
C VAL A 188 7.95 9.19 1.62
N CYS A 189 8.35 10.46 1.53
CA CYS A 189 7.60 11.57 2.11
C CYS A 189 6.21 11.68 1.47
N LYS A 190 6.10 11.61 0.15
CA LYS A 190 4.81 11.63 -0.55
C LYS A 190 3.90 10.45 -0.16
N LEU A 191 4.47 9.27 0.06
CA LEU A 191 3.77 8.08 0.56
C LEU A 191 3.28 8.25 2.00
N CYS A 192 4.14 8.77 2.87
CA CYS A 192 3.90 8.90 4.31
C CYS A 192 3.08 10.13 4.71
N ARG A 193 2.96 11.11 3.82
CA ARG A 193 2.27 12.38 4.10
C ARG A 193 0.83 12.14 4.55
N VAL A 194 0.40 12.88 5.56
CA VAL A 194 -0.95 12.79 6.12
C VAL A 194 -2.03 12.90 5.04
N THR A 195 -3.07 12.09 5.17
CA THR A 195 -4.25 12.07 4.31
C THR A 195 -5.45 12.77 4.95
N GLY A 196 -5.33 13.08 6.26
CA GLY A 196 -6.44 13.48 7.12
C GLY A 196 -7.23 12.30 7.69
N PHE A 197 -6.96 11.07 7.23
CA PHE A 197 -7.57 9.87 7.79
C PHE A 197 -6.90 9.53 9.13
N LEU A 198 -7.73 9.22 10.12
CA LEU A 198 -7.32 8.68 11.40
C LEU A 198 -8.21 7.49 11.75
N PRO A 199 -7.65 6.35 12.18
CA PRO A 199 -8.44 5.19 12.58
C PRO A 199 -9.50 5.57 13.64
N GLY A 200 -10.74 5.12 13.42
CA GLY A 200 -11.88 5.43 14.31
C GLY A 200 -12.52 6.81 14.10
N SER A 201 -11.96 7.66 13.22
CA SER A 201 -12.55 8.94 12.84
C SER A 201 -13.30 8.85 11.51
N PRO A 202 -14.23 9.78 11.22
CA PRO A 202 -14.88 9.85 9.90
C PRO A 202 -13.85 9.96 8.77
N LYS A 203 -14.09 9.23 7.68
CA LYS A 203 -13.22 9.29 6.50
C LYS A 203 -13.23 10.71 5.91
N PRO A 204 -12.06 11.27 5.54
CA PRO A 204 -12.01 12.54 4.81
C PRO A 204 -12.73 12.46 3.46
N ALA A 205 -13.09 13.61 2.90
CA ALA A 205 -13.70 13.67 1.57
C ALA A 205 -12.75 13.09 0.50
N GLN A 206 -13.29 12.20 -0.35
CA GLN A 206 -12.55 11.52 -1.44
C GLN A 206 -11.37 10.67 -0.92
N TYR A 207 -11.55 10.06 0.25
CA TYR A 207 -10.66 9.05 0.79
C TYR A 207 -11.24 7.65 0.56
N PRO A 208 -10.44 6.68 0.05
CA PRO A 208 -8.99 6.72 -0.16
C PRO A 208 -8.52 7.17 -1.55
N GLU A 209 -9.43 7.62 -2.44
CA GLU A 209 -9.14 7.89 -3.86
C GLU A 209 -8.03 8.94 -4.04
N ARG A 210 -8.03 10.02 -3.25
CA ARG A 210 -6.96 11.05 -3.31
C ARG A 210 -5.61 10.51 -2.85
N TYR A 211 -5.59 9.54 -1.94
CA TYR A 211 -4.35 8.91 -1.50
C TYR A 211 -3.81 7.98 -2.58
N PHE A 212 -4.66 7.14 -3.15
CA PHE A 212 -4.33 6.26 -4.27
C PHE A 212 -3.80 7.04 -5.48
N LYS A 213 -4.37 8.21 -5.77
CA LYS A 213 -3.93 9.09 -6.86
C LYS A 213 -2.47 9.55 -6.74
N ARG A 214 -1.84 9.52 -5.55
CA ARG A 214 -0.42 9.87 -5.38
C ARG A 214 0.50 8.91 -6.15
N PHE A 215 0.08 7.66 -6.28
CA PHE A 215 0.82 6.60 -6.96
C PHE A 215 -0.15 5.82 -7.85
N ALA A 216 -0.61 6.46 -8.92
CA ALA A 216 -1.57 5.86 -9.84
C ALA A 216 -0.88 4.93 -10.86
N PRO A 217 -1.31 3.66 -10.99
CA PRO A 217 -0.85 2.77 -12.06
C PRO A 217 -1.32 3.22 -13.45
N PRO A 218 -0.79 2.63 -14.54
CA PRO A 218 -1.27 2.91 -15.89
C PRO A 218 -2.77 2.61 -16.03
N LYS A 219 -3.53 3.56 -16.56
CA LYS A 219 -4.99 3.45 -16.68
C LYS A 219 -5.45 2.23 -17.47
N GLU A 220 -4.71 1.87 -18.52
CA GLU A 220 -5.00 0.70 -19.34
C GLU A 220 -4.89 -0.60 -18.55
N VAL A 221 -3.83 -0.76 -17.75
CA VAL A 221 -3.64 -1.93 -16.87
C VAL A 221 -4.80 -2.04 -15.88
N VAL A 222 -5.16 -0.93 -15.21
CA VAL A 222 -6.27 -0.90 -14.25
C VAL A 222 -7.59 -1.27 -14.95
N SER A 223 -7.87 -0.68 -16.10
CA SER A 223 -9.09 -0.94 -16.88
C SER A 223 -9.20 -2.40 -17.33
N MET A 224 -8.13 -2.98 -17.89
CA MET A 224 -8.13 -4.37 -18.34
C MET A 224 -8.23 -5.37 -17.19
N VAL A 225 -7.59 -5.09 -16.04
CA VAL A 225 -7.73 -5.90 -14.83
C VAL A 225 -9.17 -5.83 -14.30
N ILE A 226 -9.77 -4.64 -14.19
CA ILE A 226 -11.18 -4.50 -13.77
C ILE A 226 -12.10 -5.25 -14.73
N GLY A 227 -11.92 -5.10 -16.04
CA GLY A 227 -12.70 -5.82 -17.05
C GLY A 227 -12.60 -7.33 -16.88
N LYS A 228 -11.38 -7.86 -16.68
CA LYS A 228 -11.14 -9.29 -16.44
C LYS A 228 -11.86 -9.79 -15.18
N LEU A 229 -11.74 -9.04 -14.08
CA LEU A 229 -12.41 -9.34 -12.80
C LEU A 229 -13.94 -9.20 -12.89
N GLN A 230 -14.45 -8.36 -13.79
CA GLN A 230 -15.89 -8.19 -14.01
C GLN A 230 -16.48 -9.29 -14.88
N THR A 231 -15.73 -9.89 -15.81
CA THR A 231 -16.27 -10.86 -16.78
C THR A 231 -16.03 -12.31 -16.42
N ASP A 232 -14.90 -12.64 -15.81
CA ASP A 232 -14.41 -14.02 -15.70
C ASP A 232 -14.53 -14.58 -14.27
N ASP A 233 -14.20 -15.87 -14.11
CA ASP A 233 -13.90 -16.51 -12.82
C ASP A 233 -12.39 -16.75 -12.76
N VAL A 234 -11.64 -15.70 -12.44
CA VAL A 234 -10.16 -15.66 -12.51
C VAL A 234 -9.54 -16.71 -11.59
N TYR A 235 -10.19 -17.03 -10.47
CA TYR A 235 -9.71 -17.99 -9.47
C TYR A 235 -10.30 -19.40 -9.63
N LEU A 236 -11.00 -19.65 -10.74
CA LEU A 236 -11.50 -20.97 -11.15
C LEU A 236 -12.32 -21.67 -10.07
N GLN A 237 -13.20 -20.94 -9.38
CA GLN A 237 -14.00 -21.48 -8.27
C GLN A 237 -15.33 -22.13 -8.72
N GLU A 238 -15.75 -21.95 -9.98
CA GLU A 238 -16.96 -22.56 -10.56
C GLU A 238 -17.10 -24.07 -10.31
N PRO A 239 -16.07 -24.91 -10.49
CA PRO A 239 -16.22 -26.35 -10.27
C PRO A 239 -16.53 -26.70 -8.81
N ALA A 240 -16.07 -25.88 -7.85
CA ALA A 240 -16.35 -26.06 -6.43
C ALA A 240 -17.72 -25.50 -6.03
N PHE A 241 -18.20 -24.46 -6.71
CA PHE A 241 -19.45 -23.76 -6.41
C PHE A 241 -20.34 -23.59 -7.65
N PRO A 242 -20.84 -24.69 -8.25
CA PRO A 242 -21.58 -24.63 -9.53
C PRO A 242 -23.03 -24.15 -9.40
N HIS A 243 -23.58 -24.13 -8.19
CA HIS A 243 -24.95 -23.68 -7.96
C HIS A 243 -25.03 -22.16 -8.08
N ARG A 244 -26.08 -21.64 -8.74
CA ARG A 244 -26.23 -20.19 -8.98
C ARG A 244 -26.28 -19.38 -7.69
N ASP A 245 -26.86 -19.94 -6.64
CA ASP A 245 -26.96 -19.31 -5.32
C ASP A 245 -25.60 -19.23 -4.59
N HIS A 246 -24.58 -19.97 -5.03
CA HIS A 246 -23.23 -19.91 -4.45
C HIS A 246 -22.34 -18.86 -5.13
N ARG A 247 -22.89 -18.05 -6.04
CA ARG A 247 -22.13 -17.10 -6.85
C ARG A 247 -21.26 -16.16 -6.02
N SER A 248 -21.77 -15.66 -4.91
CA SER A 248 -21.03 -14.69 -4.08
C SER A 248 -19.91 -15.36 -3.29
N THR A 249 -20.10 -16.61 -2.85
CA THR A 249 -19.02 -17.43 -2.29
C THR A 249 -17.96 -17.73 -3.34
N ARG A 250 -18.39 -18.14 -4.53
CA ARG A 250 -17.50 -18.45 -5.66
C ARG A 250 -16.61 -17.27 -6.03
N LEU A 251 -17.19 -16.07 -6.09
CA LEU A 251 -16.49 -14.85 -6.50
C LEU A 251 -15.91 -14.06 -5.33
N ALA A 252 -15.92 -14.57 -4.09
CA ALA A 252 -15.55 -13.81 -2.89
C ALA A 252 -14.11 -13.26 -2.93
N ALA A 253 -13.14 -14.09 -3.33
CA ALA A 253 -11.75 -13.65 -3.49
C ALA A 253 -11.63 -12.56 -4.56
N GLN A 254 -12.29 -12.77 -5.70
CA GLN A 254 -12.32 -11.82 -6.81
C GLN A 254 -12.99 -10.49 -6.45
N ALA A 255 -14.08 -10.55 -5.68
CA ALA A 255 -14.78 -9.38 -5.17
C ALA A 255 -13.87 -8.54 -4.26
N SER A 256 -13.06 -9.21 -3.43
CA SER A 256 -12.09 -8.55 -2.55
C SER A 256 -10.99 -7.83 -3.34
N VAL A 257 -10.48 -8.49 -4.39
CA VAL A 257 -9.52 -7.89 -5.34
C VAL A 257 -10.13 -6.69 -6.04
N LEU A 258 -11.33 -6.85 -6.62
CA LEU A 258 -12.02 -5.81 -7.35
C LEU A 258 -12.31 -4.58 -6.49
N TYR A 259 -12.76 -4.77 -5.25
CA TYR A 259 -12.98 -3.68 -4.30
C TYR A 259 -11.74 -2.79 -4.12
N VAL A 260 -10.57 -3.39 -3.91
CA VAL A 260 -9.33 -2.64 -3.72
C VAL A 260 -8.88 -1.98 -5.03
N VAL A 261 -8.94 -2.69 -6.15
CA VAL A 261 -8.49 -2.19 -7.46
C VAL A 261 -9.34 -1.00 -7.94
N LEU A 262 -10.64 -0.98 -7.62
CA LEU A 262 -11.53 0.12 -7.96
C LEU A 262 -11.07 1.48 -7.41
N TYR A 263 -10.31 1.53 -6.32
CA TYR A 263 -9.75 2.79 -5.81
C TYR A 263 -8.69 3.41 -6.74
N PHE A 264 -8.11 2.64 -7.66
CA PHE A 264 -7.28 3.17 -8.74
C PHE A 264 -8.11 3.72 -9.92
N ALA A 265 -9.42 3.46 -9.95
CA ALA A 265 -10.35 3.92 -10.97
C ALA A 265 -11.53 4.71 -10.35
N PRO A 266 -11.27 5.86 -9.69
CA PRO A 266 -12.31 6.63 -9.00
C PRO A 266 -13.43 7.13 -9.92
N ASP A 267 -13.15 7.32 -11.21
CA ASP A 267 -14.16 7.71 -12.19
C ASP A 267 -15.26 6.64 -12.32
N ILE A 268 -14.88 5.35 -12.28
CA ILE A 268 -15.84 4.23 -12.29
C ILE A 268 -16.72 4.30 -11.04
N LEU A 269 -16.10 4.45 -9.87
CA LEU A 269 -16.79 4.51 -8.57
C LEU A 269 -17.79 5.67 -8.48
N ILE A 270 -17.43 6.86 -8.97
CA ILE A 270 -18.17 8.10 -8.73
C ILE A 270 -19.12 8.44 -9.88
N HIS A 271 -18.73 8.17 -11.13
CA HIS A 271 -19.40 8.68 -12.31
C HIS A 271 -20.05 7.58 -13.17
N GLU A 272 -19.49 6.38 -13.23
CA GLU A 272 -19.98 5.30 -14.12
C GLU A 272 -21.02 4.39 -13.47
N LYS A 273 -22.24 4.90 -13.30
CA LYS A 273 -23.34 4.19 -12.63
C LYS A 273 -23.71 2.85 -13.26
N SER A 274 -23.63 2.71 -14.59
CA SER A 274 -23.95 1.46 -15.28
C SER A 274 -22.91 0.38 -14.97
N THR A 275 -21.62 0.71 -15.13
CA THR A 275 -20.50 -0.18 -14.84
C THR A 275 -20.53 -0.62 -13.38
N MET A 276 -20.71 0.32 -12.45
CA MET A 276 -20.79 0.00 -11.03
C MET A 276 -22.01 -0.85 -10.67
N ARG A 277 -23.16 -0.65 -11.33
CA ARG A 277 -24.32 -1.51 -11.12
C ARG A 277 -24.02 -2.96 -11.52
N GLU A 278 -23.39 -3.18 -12.67
CA GLU A 278 -23.00 -4.53 -13.10
C GLU A 278 -22.02 -5.19 -12.13
N ILE A 279 -21.04 -4.42 -11.62
CA ILE A 279 -20.09 -4.89 -10.61
C ILE A 279 -20.81 -5.28 -9.31
N VAL A 280 -21.69 -4.40 -8.80
CA VAL A 280 -22.45 -4.63 -7.56
C VAL A 280 -23.37 -5.84 -7.71
N ASP A 281 -24.16 -5.89 -8.78
CA ASP A 281 -25.05 -7.01 -9.08
C ASP A 281 -24.26 -8.31 -9.25
N ARG A 282 -22.96 -8.24 -9.61
CA ARG A 282 -22.10 -9.40 -9.78
C ARG A 282 -21.40 -9.91 -8.54
N HIS A 283 -20.85 -9.02 -7.75
CA HIS A 283 -19.91 -9.37 -6.69
C HIS A 283 -20.44 -9.10 -5.28
N PHE A 284 -21.44 -8.21 -5.15
CA PHE A 284 -21.86 -7.63 -3.87
C PHE A 284 -23.40 -7.63 -3.71
N ASN A 285 -24.11 -8.52 -4.41
CA ASN A 285 -25.58 -8.55 -4.43
C ASN A 285 -26.21 -8.99 -3.10
N ASP A 286 -25.50 -9.82 -2.34
CA ASP A 286 -25.97 -10.40 -1.06
C ASP A 286 -24.92 -10.34 0.06
N ASN A 287 -23.72 -9.82 -0.21
CA ASN A 287 -22.62 -9.66 0.75
C ASN A 287 -22.17 -8.19 0.83
N PHE A 288 -22.43 -7.57 1.98
CA PHE A 288 -22.02 -6.19 2.27
C PHE A 288 -20.77 -6.11 3.15
N ILE A 289 -20.29 -7.24 3.67
CA ILE A 289 -19.02 -7.32 4.40
C ILE A 289 -18.07 -8.16 3.57
N ILE A 290 -16.91 -7.60 3.25
CA ILE A 290 -15.88 -8.25 2.43
C ILE A 290 -14.56 -8.33 3.17
N THR A 291 -13.80 -9.39 2.94
CA THR A 291 -12.47 -9.59 3.52
C THR A 291 -11.42 -8.97 2.61
N THR A 292 -10.83 -7.85 3.00
CA THR A 292 -9.89 -7.11 2.12
C THR A 292 -8.47 -7.64 2.16
N TYR A 293 -7.97 -8.13 3.30
CA TYR A 293 -6.69 -8.85 3.42
C TYR A 293 -6.50 -9.40 4.85
N MET A 294 -6.12 -10.68 5.00
CA MET A 294 -5.79 -11.35 6.29
C MET A 294 -6.64 -10.89 7.49
N GLY A 295 -7.97 -11.02 7.39
CA GLY A 295 -8.91 -10.69 8.48
C GLY A 295 -9.31 -9.23 8.59
N ASN A 296 -8.74 -8.31 7.81
CA ASN A 296 -9.33 -6.98 7.64
C ASN A 296 -10.63 -7.10 6.84
N VAL A 297 -11.65 -6.37 7.27
CA VAL A 297 -12.95 -6.34 6.63
C VAL A 297 -13.34 -4.93 6.23
N ALA A 298 -14.12 -4.82 5.16
CA ALA A 298 -14.78 -3.58 4.78
C ALA A 298 -16.29 -3.79 4.77
N ASP A 299 -17.00 -2.82 5.36
CA ASP A 299 -18.45 -2.73 5.32
C ASP A 299 -18.85 -1.79 4.16
N LEU A 300 -19.71 -2.29 3.28
CA LEU A 300 -20.20 -1.63 2.07
C LEU A 300 -21.61 -1.02 2.25
N SER A 301 -22.21 -1.12 3.45
CA SER A 301 -23.56 -0.61 3.74
C SER A 301 -23.67 0.91 3.90
#